data_AF-A0AA40Y9Z7-F1
#
_entry.id   AF-A0AA40Y9Z7-F1
#
_cell.length_a   1.000
_cell.length_b   1.000
_cell.length_c   1.000
_cell.angle_alpha   90.00
_cell.angle_beta   90.00
_cell.angle_gamma   90.00
#
_symmetry.space_group_name_H-M   'P 1'
#
loop_
_entity.id
_entity.type
_entity.pdbx_description
1 polymer ?
#
loop_
_entity_poly.entity_id
_entity_poly.type
_entity_poly.pdbx_seq_one_letter_code
_entity_poly.pdbx_strand_id
1 'polypeptide(L)'
;MTKPSLDSIASAKAKLAEELRKLEEQEVQLLQEQAADAFAEVANLVSQYGKSFSAKQRAEIVSMLAADVPKKAGGVKKEVAPKYWLPHTGETWSGRGRTPRAFAAWEGTSAYTTWKAAHPSEKFPAFPG
;
A
#
# COMPACT_ATOMS: atom_id res chain seq x y z
N MET A 1 20.72 45.37 45.34
CA MET A 1 20.29 44.26 44.45
C MET A 1 21.00 42.99 44.89
N THR A 2 20.27 42.08 45.52
CA THR A 2 20.84 40.82 46.04
C THR A 2 21.12 39.91 44.84
N LYS A 3 22.39 39.54 44.61
CA LYS A 3 22.76 38.60 43.54
C LYS A 3 22.10 37.24 43.83
N PRO A 4 21.38 36.64 42.87
CA PRO A 4 20.84 35.30 43.05
C PRO A 4 21.99 34.30 43.22
N SER A 5 21.85 33.38 44.18
CA SER A 5 22.79 32.27 44.38
C SER A 5 22.65 31.24 43.25
N LEU A 6 23.68 30.42 43.03
CA LEU A 6 23.65 29.37 42.02
C LEU A 6 22.48 28.39 42.24
N ASP A 7 22.18 28.04 43.49
CA ASP A 7 21.06 27.16 43.85
C ASP A 7 19.70 27.80 43.53
N SER A 8 19.56 29.11 43.72
CA SER A 8 18.34 29.85 43.36
C SER A 8 18.11 29.83 41.84
N ILE A 9 19.18 29.99 41.06
CA ILE A 9 19.12 29.88 39.59
C ILE A 9 18.78 28.45 39.16
N ALA A 10 19.37 27.44 39.78
CA ALA A 10 19.08 26.04 39.49
C ALA A 10 17.62 25.67 39.81
N SER A 11 17.10 26.12 40.96
CA SER A 11 15.70 25.95 41.35
C SER A 11 14.74 26.65 40.37
N ALA A 12 15.06 27.88 39.95
CA ALA A 12 14.26 28.60 38.96
C ALA A 12 14.23 27.88 37.60
N LYS A 13 15.38 27.35 37.14
CA LYS A 13 15.45 26.55 35.91
C LYS A 13 14.62 25.27 35.98
N ALA A 14 14.66 24.58 37.12
CA ALA A 14 13.85 23.37 37.31
C ALA A 14 12.35 23.66 37.23
N LYS A 15 11.89 24.74 37.88
CA LYS A 15 10.49 25.18 37.82
C LYS A 15 10.05 25.54 36.39
N LEU A 16 10.86 26.29 35.65
CA LEU A 16 10.58 26.63 34.26
C LEU A 16 10.51 25.38 33.37
N ALA A 17 11.37 24.39 33.59
CA ALA A 17 11.33 23.13 32.85
C ALA A 17 10.05 22.32 33.13
N GLU A 18 9.57 22.32 34.37
CA GLU A 18 8.29 21.69 34.71
C GLU A 18 7.10 22.43 34.09
N GLU A 19 7.12 23.76 34.08
CA GLU A 19 6.09 24.57 33.43
C GLU A 19 6.06 24.35 31.91
N LEU A 20 7.23 24.26 31.27
CA LEU A 20 7.33 23.93 29.84
C LEU A 20 6.72 22.57 29.53
N ARG A 21 7.04 21.53 30.31
CA ARG A 21 6.46 20.19 30.12
C ARG A 21 4.94 20.20 30.24
N LYS A 22 4.40 20.92 31.22
CA LYS A 22 2.95 21.07 31.38
C LYS A 22 2.32 21.78 30.19
N LEU A 23 2.95 22.82 29.66
CA LEU A 23 2.47 23.53 28.48
C LEU A 23 2.52 22.65 27.23
N GLU A 24 3.58 21.88 27.03
CA GLU A 24 3.70 20.91 25.93
C GLU A 24 2.60 19.84 26.01
N GLU A 25 2.35 19.30 27.22
CA GLU A 25 1.26 18.34 27.45
C GLU A 25 -0.11 18.94 27.14
N GLN A 26 -0.36 20.19 27.57
CA GLN A 26 -1.59 20.91 27.27
C GLN A 26 -1.76 21.20 25.78
N GLU A 27 -0.68 21.56 25.08
CA GLU A 27 -0.70 21.78 23.63
C GLU A 27 -1.11 20.50 22.90
N VAL A 28 -0.50 19.36 23.23
CA VAL A 28 -0.85 18.07 22.62
C VAL A 28 -2.29 17.69 22.91
N GLN A 29 -2.77 17.88 24.15
CA GLN A 29 -4.16 17.60 24.51
C GLN A 29 -5.13 18.46 23.72
N LEU A 30 -4.89 19.77 23.64
CA LEU A 30 -5.74 20.69 22.88
C LEU A 30 -5.73 20.37 21.38
N LEU A 31 -4.57 20.04 20.81
CA LEU A 31 -4.49 19.62 19.41
C LEU A 31 -5.29 18.34 19.17
N GLN A 32 -5.23 17.38 20.09
CA GLN A 32 -6.00 16.14 19.97
C GLN A 32 -7.51 16.39 20.09
N GLU A 33 -7.94 17.24 21.01
CA GLU A 33 -9.35 17.63 21.17
C GLU A 33 -9.86 18.35 19.92
N GLN A 34 -9.13 19.38 19.46
CA GLN A 34 -9.48 20.12 18.24
C GLN A 34 -9.53 19.21 17.01
N ALA A 35 -8.61 18.26 16.90
CA ALA A 35 -8.61 17.28 15.81
C ALA A 35 -9.82 16.33 15.89
N ALA A 36 -10.24 15.93 17.10
CA ALA A 36 -11.41 15.09 17.29
C ALA A 36 -12.72 15.83 16.91
N ASP A 37 -12.83 17.10 17.29
CA ASP A 37 -13.96 17.95 16.92
C ASP A 37 -14.03 18.18 15.40
N ALA A 38 -12.90 18.54 14.78
CA ALA A 38 -12.82 18.70 13.33
C ALA A 38 -13.15 17.40 12.58
N PHE A 39 -12.72 16.25 13.11
CA PHE A 39 -13.10 14.94 12.55
C PHE A 39 -14.61 14.71 12.61
N ALA A 40 -15.26 15.04 13.73
CA ALA A 40 -16.70 14.90 13.89
C ALA A 40 -17.47 15.76 12.88
N GLU A 41 -17.03 17.00 12.63
CA GLU A 41 -17.61 17.87 11.62
C GLU A 41 -17.50 17.29 10.20
N VAL A 42 -16.29 16.84 9.82
CA VAL A 42 -16.05 16.21 8.51
C VAL A 42 -16.89 14.94 8.35
N ALA A 43 -16.94 14.10 9.37
CA ALA A 43 -17.73 12.87 9.36
C ALA A 43 -19.23 13.16 9.17
N ASN A 44 -19.75 14.20 9.84
CA ASN A 44 -21.13 14.65 9.68
C ASN A 44 -21.41 15.15 8.25
N LEU A 45 -20.52 15.96 7.68
CA LEU A 45 -20.66 16.46 6.31
C LEU A 45 -20.65 15.32 5.29
N VAL A 46 -19.72 14.38 5.43
CA VAL A 46 -19.63 13.20 4.54
C VAL A 46 -20.86 12.30 4.71
N SER A 47 -21.38 12.13 5.93
CA SER A 47 -22.59 11.35 6.17
C SER A 47 -23.83 11.97 5.51
N GLN A 48 -24.00 13.30 5.64
CA GLN A 48 -25.14 14.02 5.09
C GLN A 48 -25.10 14.11 3.55
N TYR A 49 -23.94 14.45 2.98
CA TYR A 49 -23.84 14.79 1.55
C TYR A 49 -23.07 13.76 0.72
N GLY A 50 -22.45 12.76 1.33
CA GLY A 50 -21.56 11.81 0.65
C GLY A 50 -22.22 11.00 -0.47
N LYS A 51 -23.54 10.79 -0.38
CA LYS A 51 -24.34 10.16 -1.44
C LYS A 51 -24.46 11.03 -2.69
N SER A 52 -24.47 12.35 -2.52
CA SER A 52 -24.57 13.34 -3.60
C SER A 52 -23.22 13.63 -4.26
N PHE A 53 -22.11 13.20 -3.65
CA PHE A 53 -20.79 13.38 -4.25
C PHE A 53 -20.65 12.59 -5.55
N SER A 54 -19.92 13.15 -6.50
CA SER A 54 -19.47 12.44 -7.70
C SER A 54 -18.40 11.40 -7.35
N ALA A 55 -18.16 10.46 -8.26
CA ALA A 55 -17.07 9.49 -8.11
C ALA A 55 -15.70 10.18 -7.99
N LYS A 56 -15.50 11.30 -8.70
CA LYS A 56 -14.27 12.11 -8.63
C LYS A 56 -14.09 12.73 -7.24
N GLN A 57 -15.12 13.38 -6.70
CA GLN A 57 -15.06 14.00 -5.37
C GLN A 57 -14.78 12.97 -4.26
N ARG A 58 -15.38 11.78 -4.33
CA ARG A 58 -15.07 10.70 -3.39
C ARG A 58 -13.62 10.23 -3.51
N ALA A 59 -13.11 10.09 -4.74
CA ALA A 59 -11.72 9.70 -4.97
C ALA A 59 -10.72 10.75 -4.46
N GLU A 60 -11.03 12.03 -4.61
CA GLU A 60 -10.20 13.13 -4.08
C GLU A 60 -10.15 13.09 -2.55
N ILE A 61 -11.29 12.96 -1.86
CA ILE A 61 -11.33 12.81 -0.39
C ILE A 61 -10.50 11.62 0.08
N VAL A 62 -10.64 10.46 -0.57
CA VAL A 62 -9.83 9.28 -0.25
C VAL A 62 -8.34 9.55 -0.49
N SER A 63 -7.98 10.25 -1.56
CA SER A 63 -6.57 10.56 -1.86
C SER A 63 -5.94 11.51 -0.84
N MET A 64 -6.70 12.49 -0.36
CA MET A 64 -6.25 13.43 0.68
C MET A 64 -5.98 12.70 2.00
N LEU A 65 -6.79 11.71 2.34
CA LEU A 65 -6.62 10.90 3.55
C LEU A 65 -5.55 9.79 3.39
N ALA A 66 -5.25 9.38 2.16
CA ALA A 66 -4.34 8.27 1.87
C ALA A 66 -2.88 8.72 1.62
N ALA A 67 -2.58 10.02 1.65
CA ALA A 67 -1.26 10.56 1.30
C ALA A 67 -0.08 9.95 2.09
N ASP A 68 -0.33 9.43 3.30
CA ASP A 68 0.68 8.81 4.18
C ASP A 68 0.45 7.31 4.45
N VAL A 69 -0.62 6.71 3.91
CA VAL A 69 -0.90 5.29 4.12
C VAL A 69 -0.16 4.49 3.05
N PRO A 70 0.82 3.62 3.41
CA PRO A 70 1.46 2.75 2.42
C PRO A 70 0.38 1.93 1.73
N LYS A 71 0.26 2.08 0.40
CA LYS A 71 -0.66 1.28 -0.42
C LYS A 71 -0.36 -0.18 -0.12
N LYS A 72 -1.29 -0.84 0.58
CA LYS A 72 -1.25 -2.29 0.79
C LYS A 72 -1.21 -2.92 -0.60
N ALA A 73 -0.05 -3.43 -0.99
CA ALA A 73 0.14 -4.09 -2.26
C ALA A 73 -0.97 -5.15 -2.38
N GLY A 74 -1.70 -5.11 -3.51
CA GLY A 74 -2.81 -6.02 -3.77
C GLY A 74 -2.43 -7.46 -3.44
N GLY A 75 -3.35 -8.16 -2.79
CA GLY A 75 -3.13 -9.42 -2.08
C GLY A 75 -2.22 -10.42 -2.79
N VAL A 76 -1.47 -11.17 -1.98
CA VAL A 76 -0.63 -12.30 -2.37
C VAL A 76 -1.38 -13.15 -3.39
N LYS A 77 -0.98 -13.03 -4.66
CA LYS A 77 -1.43 -13.95 -5.70
C LYS A 77 -0.89 -15.30 -5.30
N LYS A 78 -1.75 -16.23 -4.88
CA LYS A 78 -1.40 -17.64 -4.70
C LYS A 78 -0.61 -18.08 -5.93
N GLU A 79 0.66 -18.46 -5.74
CA GLU A 79 1.48 -19.01 -6.81
C GLU A 79 0.80 -20.32 -7.27
N VAL A 80 0.22 -20.27 -8.46
CA VAL A 80 -0.39 -21.44 -9.08
C VAL A 80 0.72 -22.22 -9.77
N ALA A 81 0.82 -23.52 -9.46
CA ALA A 81 1.80 -24.42 -10.07
C ALA A 81 1.80 -24.29 -11.60
N PRO A 82 2.97 -24.32 -12.25
CA PRO A 82 3.04 -24.29 -13.70
C PRO A 82 2.36 -25.50 -14.34
N LYS A 83 1.63 -25.25 -15.44
CA LYS A 83 0.97 -26.29 -16.23
C LYS A 83 1.77 -26.67 -17.46
N TYR A 84 2.39 -25.68 -18.11
CA TYR A 84 3.12 -25.82 -19.35
C TYR A 84 4.57 -25.38 -19.19
N TRP A 85 5.45 -25.93 -20.02
CA TRP A 85 6.88 -25.66 -20.04
C TRP A 85 7.44 -25.69 -21.46
N LEU A 86 8.44 -24.85 -21.73
CA LEU A 86 9.14 -24.85 -23.00
C LEU A 86 10.55 -25.41 -22.84
N PRO A 87 10.88 -26.56 -23.46
CA PRO A 87 12.15 -27.25 -23.24
C PRO A 87 13.39 -26.44 -23.67
N HIS A 88 13.22 -25.53 -24.62
CA HIS A 88 14.34 -24.73 -25.16
C HIS A 88 14.69 -23.47 -24.34
N THR A 89 13.75 -22.95 -23.54
CA THR A 89 13.88 -21.64 -22.87
C THR A 89 13.70 -21.76 -21.36
N GLY A 90 13.22 -22.90 -20.87
CA GLY A 90 12.96 -23.09 -19.45
C GLY A 90 11.70 -22.36 -18.94
N GLU A 91 11.00 -21.59 -19.80
CA GLU A 91 9.85 -20.81 -19.38
C GLU A 91 8.67 -21.71 -19.00
N THR A 92 8.07 -21.39 -17.86
CA THR A 92 6.91 -22.11 -17.31
C THR A 92 5.68 -21.23 -17.30
N TRP A 93 4.50 -21.79 -17.58
CA TRP A 93 3.24 -21.05 -17.56
C TRP A 93 2.13 -21.86 -16.88
N SER A 94 1.42 -21.25 -15.94
CA SER A 94 0.28 -21.88 -15.24
C SER A 94 -0.96 -22.10 -16.10
N GLY A 95 -0.94 -21.64 -17.36
CA GLY A 95 -2.09 -21.69 -18.27
C GLY A 95 -3.22 -20.73 -17.90
N ARG A 96 -3.01 -19.86 -16.91
CA ARG A 96 -3.94 -18.79 -16.52
C ARG A 96 -3.45 -17.43 -17.05
N GLY A 97 -4.38 -16.58 -17.44
CA GLY A 97 -4.11 -15.22 -17.91
C GLY A 97 -3.56 -15.17 -19.34
N ARG A 98 -2.88 -14.07 -19.66
CA ARG A 98 -2.29 -13.85 -20.99
C ARG A 98 -1.11 -14.80 -21.23
N THR A 99 -1.08 -15.42 -22.41
CA THR A 99 0.05 -16.25 -22.85
C THR A 99 1.37 -15.45 -22.79
N PRO A 100 2.43 -15.97 -22.17
CA PRO A 100 3.75 -15.32 -22.15
C PRO A 100 4.34 -15.18 -23.56
N ARG A 101 5.26 -14.22 -23.71
CA ARG A 101 5.84 -13.91 -25.03
C ARG A 101 6.60 -15.10 -25.64
N ALA A 102 7.32 -15.90 -24.84
CA ALA A 102 8.04 -17.05 -25.41
C ALA A 102 7.09 -18.15 -25.90
N PHE A 103 5.97 -18.39 -25.20
CA PHE A 103 4.95 -19.33 -25.66
C PHE A 103 4.32 -18.89 -26.98
N ALA A 104 3.99 -17.60 -27.12
CA ALA A 104 3.46 -17.05 -28.36
C ALA A 104 4.51 -17.06 -29.50
N ALA A 105 5.79 -16.81 -29.20
CA ALA A 105 6.86 -16.88 -30.18
C ALA A 105 7.12 -18.32 -30.65
N TRP A 106 7.07 -19.29 -29.72
CA TRP A 106 7.30 -20.69 -30.04
C TRP A 106 6.21 -21.28 -30.95
N GLU A 107 4.95 -20.90 -30.74
CA GLU A 107 3.80 -21.31 -31.57
C GLU A 107 4.00 -21.00 -33.08
N GLY A 108 4.83 -20.00 -33.42
CA GLY A 108 5.17 -19.63 -34.80
C GLY A 108 6.38 -20.37 -35.40
N THR A 109 7.00 -21.30 -34.68
CA THR A 109 8.23 -21.99 -35.12
C THR A 109 7.96 -23.37 -35.73
N SER A 110 8.86 -23.84 -36.60
CA SER A 110 8.81 -25.21 -37.15
C SER A 110 8.93 -26.29 -36.07
N ALA A 111 9.61 -26.00 -34.97
CA ALA A 111 9.71 -26.86 -33.81
C ALA A 111 8.34 -27.11 -33.17
N TYR A 112 7.51 -26.07 -33.04
CA TYR A 112 6.14 -26.22 -32.54
C TYR A 112 5.28 -27.06 -33.48
N THR A 113 5.33 -26.83 -34.79
CA THR A 113 4.56 -27.62 -35.76
C THR A 113 4.91 -29.10 -35.70
N THR A 114 6.21 -29.41 -35.59
CA THR A 114 6.70 -30.79 -35.49
C THR A 114 6.25 -31.44 -34.19
N TRP A 115 6.37 -30.72 -33.07
CA TRP A 115 5.91 -31.19 -31.77
C TRP A 115 4.39 -31.38 -31.74
N LYS A 116 3.64 -30.45 -32.31
CA LYS A 116 2.17 -30.47 -32.35
C LYS A 116 1.62 -31.61 -33.22
N ALA A 117 2.35 -32.00 -34.26
CA ALA A 117 2.05 -33.19 -35.05
C ALA A 117 2.19 -34.49 -34.22
N ALA A 118 3.19 -34.56 -33.33
CA ALA A 118 3.36 -35.67 -32.38
C ALA A 118 2.35 -35.61 -31.21
N HIS A 119 1.87 -34.41 -30.86
CA HIS A 119 0.93 -34.19 -29.75
C HIS A 119 -0.35 -33.43 -30.19
N PRO A 120 -1.27 -34.06 -30.95
CA PRO A 120 -2.44 -33.37 -31.52
C PRO A 120 -3.44 -32.83 -30.50
N SER A 121 -3.51 -33.42 -29.29
CA SER A 121 -4.42 -33.02 -28.22
C SER A 121 -3.88 -31.94 -27.28
N GLU A 122 -2.57 -31.69 -27.26
CA GLU A 122 -1.93 -30.80 -26.26
C GLU A 122 -1.51 -29.45 -26.84
N LYS A 123 -1.87 -28.34 -26.18
CA LYS A 123 -1.52 -27.01 -26.71
C LYS A 123 -0.02 -26.68 -26.55
N PHE A 124 0.59 -27.08 -25.44
CA PHE A 124 2.01 -26.87 -25.13
C PHE A 124 2.52 -28.06 -24.31
N PRO A 125 3.84 -28.32 -24.29
CA PRO A 125 4.41 -29.39 -23.47
C PRO A 125 4.05 -29.17 -22.00
N ALA A 126 3.59 -30.24 -21.35
CA ALA A 126 3.30 -30.21 -19.92
C ALA A 126 4.59 -29.98 -19.11
N PHE A 127 4.47 -29.28 -17.98
CA PHE A 127 5.59 -29.15 -17.05
C PHE A 127 5.91 -30.53 -16.44
N PRO A 128 7.15 -31.04 -16.53
CA PRO A 128 7.53 -32.39 -16.09
C PRO A 128 7.71 -32.51 -14.56
N GLY A 129 6.93 -31.74 -13.79
CA GLY A 129 7.06 -31.59 -12.34
C GLY A 129 6.97 -32.88 -11.55
#